data_AF-A0A3M1QIP3-F1
#
_entry.id   AF-A0A3M1QIP3-F1
#
_cell.length_a   1.000
_cell.length_b   1.000
_cell.length_c   1.000
_cell.angle_alpha   90.00
_cell.angle_beta   90.00
_cell.angle_gamma   90.00
#
_symmetry.space_group_name_H-M   'P 1'
#
loop_
_entity.id
_entity.type
_entity.pdbx_description
1 polymer ?
#
loop_
_entity_poly.entity_id
_entity_poly.type
_entity_poly.pdbx_seq_one_letter_code
_entity_poly.pdbx_strand_id
1 'polypeptide(L)'
;MEELPGRAVDDEYLRSARNFIADAPHVWVVIDETMPTNFRLAEFERALADDYVLCETVIDDDLMRMTLYTRIPDDTNNMLQFDDVLLNIAQPVTLTDDRLNVTLGFTVDEAFPAASYSVAVHVEDAAGNLVAQTDYGLPSELFACRASHIDIAHLPPGEYTVLTTVYNWQDGTRLLGVAPNGSRGERLLLDSFMVTR
;
A
#
# COMPACT_ATOMS: atom_id res chain seq x y z
N MET A 1 26.11 39.75 4.20
CA MET A 1 25.24 38.62 3.85
C MET A 1 25.33 37.70 5.05
N GLU A 2 24.35 37.77 5.95
CA GLU A 2 24.31 36.93 7.15
C GLU A 2 24.13 35.48 6.69
N GLU A 3 25.11 34.62 6.98
CA GLU A 3 24.94 33.19 6.87
C GLU A 3 23.87 32.78 7.88
N LEU A 4 22.71 32.36 7.38
CA LEU A 4 21.70 31.73 8.22
C LEU A 4 22.32 30.43 8.78
N PRO A 5 22.55 30.33 10.10
CA PRO A 5 23.03 29.08 10.69
C PRO A 5 21.99 27.98 10.41
N GLY A 6 22.40 26.95 9.66
CA GLY A 6 21.56 25.82 9.26
C GLY A 6 22.04 25.14 7.97
N ARG A 7 22.21 25.90 6.89
CA ARG A 7 22.39 25.32 5.54
C ARG A 7 23.63 24.47 5.29
N ALA A 8 24.70 24.64 6.08
CA ALA A 8 25.93 23.84 5.91
C ALA A 8 25.96 22.57 6.80
N VAL A 9 24.95 22.36 7.66
CA VAL A 9 24.84 21.19 8.56
C VAL A 9 23.60 20.34 8.25
N ASP A 10 22.65 20.87 7.46
CA ASP A 10 21.39 20.19 7.09
C ASP A 10 21.62 18.86 6.33
N ASP A 11 22.70 18.75 5.55
CA ASP A 11 23.05 17.51 4.83
C ASP A 11 23.41 16.34 5.77
N GLU A 12 23.88 16.61 6.99
CA GLU A 12 24.21 15.54 7.93
C GLU A 12 22.96 14.82 8.43
N TYR A 13 21.91 15.58 8.76
CA TYR A 13 20.65 15.00 9.19
C TYR A 13 19.97 14.24 8.06
N LEU A 14 19.88 14.82 6.85
CA LEU A 14 19.32 14.14 5.69
C LEU A 14 20.04 12.81 5.40
N ARG A 15 21.38 12.83 5.41
CA ARG A 15 22.18 11.61 5.22
C ARG A 15 21.91 10.59 6.32
N SER A 16 21.79 11.02 7.58
CA SER A 16 21.42 10.14 8.68
C SER A 16 20.02 9.55 8.51
N ALA A 17 19.04 10.35 8.05
CA ALA A 17 17.68 9.91 7.79
C ALA A 17 17.65 8.87 6.66
N ARG A 18 18.32 9.13 5.54
CA ARG A 18 18.46 8.18 4.42
C ARG A 18 19.10 6.86 4.88
N ASN A 19 20.19 6.92 5.63
CA ASN A 19 20.84 5.71 6.16
C ASN A 19 19.94 4.94 7.13
N PHE A 20 19.13 5.64 7.92
CA PHE A 20 18.21 5.02 8.87
C PHE A 20 17.08 4.25 8.17
N ILE A 21 16.55 4.80 7.07
CA ILE A 21 15.45 4.17 6.31
C ILE A 21 15.92 3.24 5.19
N ALA A 22 17.20 3.20 4.83
CA ALA A 22 17.66 2.56 3.59
C ALA A 22 17.15 1.12 3.35
N ASP A 23 17.14 0.30 4.41
CA ASP A 23 16.78 -1.12 4.34
C ASP A 23 15.38 -1.42 4.91
N ALA A 24 14.60 -0.40 5.25
CA ALA A 24 13.27 -0.59 5.81
C ALA A 24 12.25 -0.89 4.68
N PRO A 25 11.47 -1.98 4.75
CA PRO A 25 10.40 -2.18 3.77
C PRO A 25 9.27 -1.14 3.96
N HIS A 26 9.08 -0.69 5.20
CA HIS A 26 8.04 0.27 5.61
C HIS A 26 8.60 1.25 6.62
N VAL A 27 8.06 2.47 6.58
CA VAL A 27 8.36 3.51 7.56
C VAL A 27 7.06 4.06 8.10
N TRP A 28 6.86 3.93 9.41
CA TRP A 28 5.81 4.66 10.13
C TRP A 28 6.38 5.99 10.58
N VAL A 29 5.71 7.08 10.20
CA VAL A 29 6.05 8.43 10.65
C VAL A 29 4.97 8.89 11.60
N VAL A 30 5.38 9.22 12.83
CA VAL A 30 4.48 9.75 13.86
C VAL A 30 4.93 11.17 14.17
N ILE A 31 4.00 12.12 14.05
CA ILE A 31 4.22 13.55 14.24
C ILE A 31 3.32 13.98 15.39
N ASP A 32 3.93 14.61 16.40
CA ASP A 32 3.21 15.30 17.47
C ASP A 32 2.80 16.68 16.94
N GLU A 33 1.52 16.85 16.63
CA GLU A 33 0.95 18.08 16.05
C GLU A 33 0.79 19.19 17.11
N THR A 34 1.04 18.89 18.40
CA THR A 34 1.06 19.90 19.46
C THR A 34 2.37 20.69 19.52
N MET A 35 3.42 20.22 18.84
CA MET A 35 4.72 20.89 18.76
C MET A 35 4.89 21.61 17.42
N PRO A 36 5.53 22.80 17.39
CA PRO A 36 5.88 23.45 16.13
C PRO A 36 6.75 22.56 15.25
N THR A 37 6.42 22.46 13.96
CA THR A 37 7.24 21.76 12.97
C THR A 37 8.66 22.31 12.98
N ASN A 38 9.64 21.41 13.00
CA ASN A 38 11.06 21.77 12.93
C ASN A 38 11.70 21.23 11.63
N PHE A 39 12.89 21.74 11.31
CA PHE A 39 13.59 21.41 10.06
C PHE A 39 13.84 19.91 9.84
N ARG A 40 13.93 19.11 10.92
CA ARG A 40 14.18 17.67 10.82
C ARG A 40 13.03 16.93 10.17
N LEU A 41 11.79 17.39 10.34
CA LEU A 41 10.64 16.77 9.69
C LEU A 41 10.76 16.92 8.16
N ALA A 42 11.02 18.15 7.69
CA ALA A 42 11.17 18.42 6.26
C ALA A 42 12.34 17.61 5.63
N GLU A 43 13.47 17.48 6.31
CA GLU A 43 14.59 16.65 5.81
C GLU A 43 14.28 15.14 5.86
N PHE A 44 13.48 14.68 6.83
CA PHE A 44 13.04 13.29 6.87
C PHE A 44 12.01 12.98 5.76
N GLU A 45 11.06 13.87 5.53
CA GLU A 45 10.11 13.79 4.41
C GLU A 45 10.85 13.81 3.06
N ARG A 46 11.90 14.63 2.93
CA ARG A 46 12.78 14.62 1.77
C ARG A 46 13.53 13.30 1.60
N ALA A 47 13.97 12.65 2.68
CA ALA A 47 14.59 11.33 2.61
C ALA A 47 13.61 10.26 2.11
N LEU A 48 12.34 10.33 2.52
CA LEU A 48 11.29 9.43 2.06
C LEU A 48 10.97 9.64 0.58
N ALA A 49 10.90 10.89 0.12
CA ALA A 49 10.46 11.23 -1.23
C ALA A 49 11.28 10.60 -2.38
N ASP A 50 12.51 10.14 -2.10
CA ASP A 50 13.36 9.50 -3.10
C ASP A 50 12.91 8.06 -3.40
N ASP A 51 12.58 7.27 -2.37
CA ASP A 51 12.44 5.81 -2.47
C ASP A 51 11.14 5.27 -1.83
N TYR A 52 10.27 6.13 -1.32
CA TYR A 52 9.06 5.75 -0.60
C TYR A 52 7.83 6.48 -1.11
N VAL A 53 6.68 5.81 -1.00
CA VAL A 53 5.35 6.40 -1.25
C VAL A 53 4.48 6.30 -0.02
N LEU A 54 3.63 7.30 0.20
CA LEU A 54 2.60 7.29 1.23
C LEU A 54 1.52 6.26 0.87
N CYS A 55 1.22 5.35 1.79
CA CYS A 55 0.15 4.37 1.66
C CYS A 55 -1.16 4.86 2.31
N GLU A 56 -1.06 5.38 3.52
CA GLU A 56 -2.21 5.76 4.35
C GLU A 56 -1.79 6.75 5.44
N THR A 57 -2.73 7.58 5.85
CA THR A 57 -2.72 8.28 7.13
C THR A 57 -3.68 7.58 8.08
N VAL A 58 -3.14 6.83 9.04
CA VAL A 58 -3.92 6.00 9.97
C VAL A 58 -4.54 6.84 11.09
N ILE A 59 -3.82 7.87 11.51
CA ILE A 59 -4.29 8.83 12.53
C ILE A 59 -3.99 10.24 12.02
N ASP A 60 -4.98 11.11 12.11
CA ASP A 60 -4.89 12.53 11.76
C ASP A 60 -5.84 13.30 12.67
N ASP A 61 -5.33 13.75 13.82
CA ASP A 61 -6.08 14.54 14.78
C ASP A 61 -5.27 15.74 15.28
N ASP A 62 -5.79 16.48 16.26
CA ASP A 62 -5.16 17.68 16.79
C ASP A 62 -3.94 17.41 17.68
N LEU A 63 -3.70 16.16 18.07
CA LEU A 63 -2.58 15.75 18.90
C LEU A 63 -1.48 15.11 18.08
N MET A 64 -1.84 14.29 17.10
CA MET A 64 -0.85 13.55 16.32
C MET A 64 -1.32 13.16 14.92
N ARG A 65 -0.32 12.95 14.06
CA ARG A 65 -0.48 12.37 12.74
C ARG A 65 0.41 11.16 12.59
N MET A 66 -0.16 10.02 12.19
CA MET A 66 0.55 8.77 11.94
C MET A 66 0.33 8.32 10.51
N THR A 67 1.41 8.27 9.74
CA THR A 67 1.40 7.89 8.32
C THR A 67 2.28 6.69 8.06
N LEU A 68 1.83 5.84 7.12
CA LEU A 68 2.56 4.68 6.64
C LEU A 68 3.15 4.98 5.26
N TYR A 69 4.45 4.78 5.14
CA TYR A 69 5.15 4.75 3.87
C TYR A 69 5.63 3.34 3.53
N THR A 70 5.56 2.98 2.25
CA THR A 70 6.20 1.75 1.73
C THR A 70 7.30 2.11 0.78
N ARG A 71 8.37 1.30 0.79
CA ARG A 71 9.46 1.43 -0.17
C ARG A 71 8.97 1.07 -1.57
N ILE A 72 9.42 1.81 -2.58
CA ILE A 72 9.22 1.48 -3.99
C ILE A 72 10.04 0.21 -4.26
N PRO A 73 9.44 -0.87 -4.80
CA PRO A 73 10.16 -2.13 -5.00
C PRO A 73 11.25 -2.00 -6.08
N ASP A 74 12.47 -2.42 -5.76
CA ASP A 74 13.57 -2.51 -6.72
C ASP A 74 13.45 -3.73 -7.66
N ASP A 75 12.69 -4.74 -7.24
CA ASP A 75 12.49 -6.00 -7.96
C ASP A 75 11.00 -6.27 -8.19
N THR A 76 10.62 -6.36 -9.47
CA THR A 76 9.25 -6.62 -9.91
C THR A 76 8.98 -8.10 -10.19
N ASN A 77 9.98 -8.99 -10.12
CA ASN A 77 9.81 -10.41 -10.46
C ASN A 77 8.89 -11.17 -9.50
N ASN A 78 8.67 -10.65 -8.30
CA ASN A 78 7.80 -11.24 -7.28
C ASN A 78 6.42 -10.57 -7.18
N MET A 79 6.01 -9.85 -8.22
CA MET A 79 4.72 -9.17 -8.27
C MET A 79 3.65 -10.00 -9.00
N LEU A 80 2.39 -9.74 -8.66
CA LEU A 80 1.26 -10.14 -9.48
C LEU A 80 1.21 -9.22 -10.70
N GLN A 81 1.02 -9.78 -11.89
CA GLN A 81 0.94 -9.01 -13.13
C GLN A 81 -0.45 -9.14 -13.75
N PHE A 82 -1.10 -8.01 -14.03
CA PHE A 82 -2.33 -7.92 -14.80
C PHE A 82 -2.07 -7.00 -16.00
N ASP A 83 -1.71 -7.60 -17.14
CA ASP A 83 -1.26 -6.84 -18.32
C ASP A 83 -0.07 -5.92 -17.97
N ASP A 84 -0.19 -4.60 -18.15
CA ASP A 84 0.83 -3.60 -17.79
C ASP A 84 0.69 -3.04 -16.35
N VAL A 85 -0.07 -3.74 -15.49
CA VAL A 85 -0.23 -3.40 -14.07
C VAL A 85 0.47 -4.44 -13.22
N LEU A 86 1.41 -4.02 -12.38
CA LEU A 86 2.04 -4.86 -11.38
C LEU A 86 1.49 -4.52 -10.00
N LEU A 87 1.15 -5.56 -9.22
CA LEU A 87 0.74 -5.43 -7.83
C LEU A 87 1.66 -6.22 -6.91
N ASN A 88 2.00 -5.63 -5.78
CA ASN A 88 2.64 -6.34 -4.67
C ASN A 88 1.83 -6.16 -3.39
N ILE A 89 1.92 -7.17 -2.51
CA ILE A 89 1.48 -7.03 -1.12
C ILE A 89 2.52 -6.15 -0.43
N ALA A 90 2.18 -4.89 -0.19
CA ALA A 90 3.10 -3.95 0.45
C ALA A 90 3.29 -4.38 1.90
N GLN A 91 2.22 -4.66 2.65
CA GLN A 91 2.31 -5.19 4.01
C GLN A 91 1.60 -6.54 4.13
N PRO A 92 2.07 -7.45 5.01
CA PRO A 92 1.36 -8.69 5.29
C PRO A 92 -0.11 -8.43 5.59
N VAL A 93 -0.98 -9.30 5.08
CA VAL A 93 -2.40 -9.22 5.39
C VAL A 93 -2.58 -9.49 6.89
N THR A 94 -3.26 -8.59 7.59
CA THR A 94 -3.43 -8.68 9.04
C THR A 94 -4.89 -8.59 9.43
N LEU A 95 -5.22 -9.24 10.54
CA LEU A 95 -6.49 -9.11 11.22
C LEU A 95 -6.30 -8.19 12.42
N THR A 96 -7.16 -7.21 12.59
CA THR A 96 -7.20 -6.37 13.78
C THR A 96 -8.66 -6.19 14.16
N ASP A 97 -9.03 -6.76 15.31
CA ASP A 97 -10.42 -6.87 15.76
C ASP A 97 -11.30 -7.52 14.66
N ASP A 98 -12.34 -6.81 14.22
CA ASP A 98 -13.26 -7.23 13.17
C ASP A 98 -12.89 -6.64 11.78
N ARG A 99 -11.60 -6.32 11.54
CA ARG A 99 -11.13 -5.76 10.27
C ARG A 99 -9.99 -6.59 9.68
N LEU A 100 -10.08 -6.81 8.37
CA LEU A 100 -8.99 -7.30 7.54
C LEU A 100 -8.28 -6.10 6.90
N ASN A 101 -6.99 -5.96 7.18
CA ASN A 101 -6.14 -4.90 6.61
C ASN A 101 -5.30 -5.48 5.47
N VAL A 102 -5.41 -4.86 4.30
CA VAL A 102 -4.67 -5.23 3.09
C VAL A 102 -4.03 -3.97 2.53
N THR A 103 -2.70 -3.97 2.39
CA THR A 103 -1.97 -2.85 1.79
C THR A 103 -1.30 -3.32 0.52
N LEU A 104 -1.69 -2.72 -0.61
CA LEU A 104 -1.17 -3.06 -1.95
C LEU A 104 -0.28 -1.93 -2.48
N GLY A 105 0.83 -2.29 -3.10
CA GLY A 105 1.62 -1.43 -3.97
C GLY A 105 1.28 -1.68 -5.43
N PHE A 106 1.31 -0.64 -6.24
CA PHE A 106 0.95 -0.64 -7.66
C PHE A 106 2.08 -0.04 -8.45
N THR A 107 2.55 -0.74 -9.49
CA THR A 107 3.37 -0.15 -10.54
C THR A 107 2.57 -0.18 -11.84
N VAL A 108 2.38 0.98 -12.46
CA VAL A 108 1.54 1.13 -13.65
C VAL A 108 2.37 1.75 -14.77
N ASP A 109 2.32 1.17 -15.96
CA ASP A 109 2.95 1.76 -17.15
C ASP A 109 2.29 3.10 -17.53
N GLU A 110 3.08 4.07 -18.01
CA GLU A 110 2.58 5.40 -18.37
C GLU A 110 1.53 5.36 -19.49
N ALA A 111 1.57 4.37 -20.38
CA ALA A 111 0.60 4.19 -21.45
C ALA A 111 -0.68 3.49 -20.98
N PHE A 112 -0.71 2.92 -19.77
CA PHE A 112 -1.87 2.20 -19.28
C PHE A 112 -3.01 3.18 -18.91
N PRO A 113 -4.25 2.94 -19.39
CA PRO A 113 -5.37 3.84 -19.15
C PRO A 113 -5.96 3.65 -17.74
N ALA A 114 -5.20 4.03 -16.70
CA ALA A 114 -5.53 3.77 -15.30
C ALA A 114 -6.96 4.21 -14.89
N ALA A 115 -7.42 5.36 -15.37
CA ALA A 115 -8.76 5.88 -15.09
C ALA A 115 -9.92 5.03 -15.64
N SER A 116 -9.64 4.01 -16.46
CA SER A 116 -10.62 3.05 -16.99
C SER A 116 -10.69 1.76 -16.17
N TYR A 117 -9.77 1.55 -15.23
CA TYR A 117 -9.66 0.31 -14.48
C TYR A 117 -9.86 0.53 -12.98
N SER A 118 -10.33 -0.51 -12.32
CA SER A 118 -10.45 -0.60 -10.87
C SER A 118 -9.80 -1.89 -10.40
N VAL A 119 -9.38 -1.86 -9.14
CA VAL A 119 -8.86 -3.01 -8.42
C VAL A 119 -9.88 -3.37 -7.36
N ALA A 120 -10.21 -4.65 -7.25
CA ALA A 120 -11.01 -5.16 -6.13
C ALA A 120 -10.21 -6.16 -5.31
N VAL A 121 -10.34 -6.03 -3.99
CA VAL A 121 -9.87 -7.01 -3.00
C VAL A 121 -11.08 -7.79 -2.54
N HIS A 122 -11.10 -9.08 -2.85
CA HIS A 122 -12.17 -10.02 -2.53
C HIS A 122 -11.81 -10.85 -1.32
N VAL A 123 -12.80 -11.14 -0.48
CA VAL A 123 -12.74 -12.16 0.55
C VAL A 123 -13.73 -13.27 0.18
N GLU A 124 -13.21 -14.47 0.01
CA GLU A 124 -13.99 -15.66 -0.30
C GLU A 124 -13.97 -16.66 0.86
N ASP A 125 -15.10 -17.33 1.10
CA ASP A 125 -15.18 -18.44 2.05
C ASP A 125 -14.57 -19.74 1.48
N ALA A 126 -14.51 -20.80 2.29
CA ALA A 126 -13.99 -22.10 1.88
C ALA A 126 -14.77 -22.76 0.71
N ALA A 127 -15.99 -22.31 0.41
CA ALA A 127 -16.77 -22.78 -0.73
C ALA A 127 -16.58 -21.90 -1.99
N GLY A 128 -15.73 -20.86 -1.91
CA GLY A 128 -15.45 -19.93 -3.01
C GLY A 128 -16.53 -18.86 -3.20
N ASN A 129 -17.40 -18.64 -2.20
CA ASN A 129 -18.39 -17.56 -2.26
C ASN A 129 -17.74 -16.25 -1.82
N LEU A 130 -17.98 -15.19 -2.58
CA LEU A 130 -17.60 -13.83 -2.19
C LEU A 130 -18.43 -13.39 -0.97
N VAL A 131 -17.78 -13.17 0.17
CA VAL A 131 -18.43 -12.79 1.43
C VAL A 131 -18.18 -11.33 1.82
N ALA A 132 -17.07 -10.74 1.39
CA ALA A 132 -16.76 -9.33 1.56
C ALA A 132 -15.86 -8.83 0.44
N GLN A 133 -15.87 -7.53 0.18
CA GLN A 133 -14.98 -6.91 -0.79
C GLN A 133 -14.79 -5.41 -0.53
N THR A 134 -13.76 -4.86 -1.14
CA THR A 134 -13.60 -3.42 -1.37
C THR A 134 -12.97 -3.20 -2.73
N ASP A 135 -13.37 -2.13 -3.41
CA ASP A 135 -12.91 -1.75 -4.73
C ASP A 135 -12.52 -0.27 -4.77
N TYR A 136 -11.54 0.05 -5.61
CA TYR A 136 -11.12 1.43 -5.86
C TYR A 136 -10.49 1.56 -7.26
N GLY A 137 -10.49 2.77 -7.79
CA GLY A 137 -9.86 3.08 -9.07
C GLY A 137 -8.36 2.78 -9.04
N LEU A 138 -7.84 2.24 -10.15
CA LEU A 138 -6.41 2.03 -10.28
C LEU A 138 -5.68 3.40 -10.27
N PRO A 139 -4.62 3.57 -9.47
CA PRO A 139 -3.84 4.80 -9.45
C PRO A 139 -3.23 5.14 -10.81
N SER A 140 -3.06 6.44 -11.11
CA SER A 140 -2.46 6.92 -12.36
C SER A 140 -0.97 7.22 -12.24
N GLU A 141 -0.45 7.24 -11.02
CA GLU A 141 0.95 7.42 -10.71
C GLU A 141 1.76 6.17 -11.11
N LEU A 142 3.01 6.36 -11.55
CA LEU A 142 3.90 5.24 -11.93
C LEU A 142 4.06 4.22 -10.81
N PHE A 143 4.12 4.72 -9.57
CA PHE A 143 4.01 3.90 -8.37
C PHE A 143 3.06 4.54 -7.37
N ALA A 144 2.19 3.72 -6.78
CA ALA A 144 1.26 4.13 -5.74
C ALA A 144 1.11 3.04 -4.69
N CYS A 145 0.62 3.41 -3.51
CA CYS A 145 0.24 2.47 -2.46
C CYS A 145 -1.19 2.77 -1.99
N ARG A 146 -1.96 1.73 -1.69
CA ARG A 146 -3.30 1.83 -1.13
C ARG A 146 -3.48 0.83 0.00
N ALA A 147 -3.88 1.34 1.16
CA ALA A 147 -4.41 0.52 2.25
C ALA A 147 -5.91 0.33 2.09
N SER A 148 -6.39 -0.83 2.53
CA SER A 148 -7.78 -1.26 2.43
C SER A 148 -8.18 -1.93 3.74
N HIS A 149 -9.32 -1.53 4.28
CA HIS A 149 -9.89 -2.10 5.50
C HIS A 149 -11.25 -2.70 5.18
N ILE A 150 -11.35 -4.02 5.31
CA ILE A 150 -12.57 -4.76 5.01
C ILE A 150 -13.20 -5.18 6.34
N ASP A 151 -14.45 -4.77 6.57
CA ASP A 151 -15.24 -5.19 7.74
C ASP A 151 -15.61 -6.66 7.61
N ILE A 152 -15.16 -7.45 8.58
CA ILE A 152 -15.40 -8.89 8.70
C ILE A 152 -16.16 -9.25 9.98
N ALA A 153 -16.74 -8.27 10.68
CA ALA A 153 -17.48 -8.45 11.93
C ALA A 153 -18.66 -9.42 11.81
N HIS A 154 -19.15 -9.66 10.60
CA HIS A 154 -20.28 -10.54 10.32
C HIS A 154 -19.87 -11.95 9.88
N LEU A 155 -18.58 -12.22 9.65
CA LEU A 155 -18.12 -13.50 9.13
C LEU A 155 -18.11 -14.58 10.23
N PRO A 156 -18.71 -15.76 10.02
CA PRO A 156 -18.63 -16.85 10.99
C PRO A 156 -17.18 -17.34 11.16
N PRO A 157 -16.88 -18.12 12.22
CA PRO A 157 -15.60 -18.81 12.32
C PRO A 157 -15.37 -19.73 11.11
N GLY A 158 -14.17 -19.69 10.54
CA GLY A 158 -13.86 -20.43 9.31
C GLY A 158 -12.57 -19.99 8.62
N GLU A 159 -12.24 -20.70 7.55
CA GLU A 159 -11.16 -20.36 6.62
C GLU A 159 -11.66 -19.43 5.52
N TYR A 160 -10.84 -18.44 5.20
CA TYR A 160 -11.12 -17.44 4.18
C TYR A 160 -9.88 -17.19 3.32
N THR A 161 -10.11 -16.86 2.06
CA THR A 161 -9.06 -16.48 1.10
C THR A 161 -9.24 -15.04 0.68
N VAL A 162 -8.13 -14.31 0.58
CA VAL A 162 -8.08 -12.94 0.07
C VAL A 162 -7.55 -12.99 -1.35
N LEU A 163 -8.29 -12.42 -2.30
CA LEU A 163 -7.90 -12.36 -3.70
C LEU A 163 -7.90 -10.92 -4.20
N THR A 164 -7.17 -10.66 -5.28
CA THR A 164 -7.24 -9.41 -6.03
C THR A 164 -7.63 -9.64 -7.48
N THR A 165 -8.30 -8.66 -8.08
CA THR A 165 -8.63 -8.62 -9.50
C THR A 165 -8.52 -7.19 -10.02
N VAL A 166 -8.16 -7.04 -11.30
CA VAL A 166 -8.18 -5.76 -12.01
C VAL A 166 -9.21 -5.87 -13.14
N TYR A 167 -10.10 -4.89 -13.24
CA TYR A 167 -11.20 -4.90 -14.20
C TYR A 167 -11.50 -3.52 -14.74
N ASN A 168 -12.01 -3.46 -15.97
CA ASN A 168 -12.54 -2.25 -16.55
C ASN A 168 -13.86 -1.90 -15.85
N TRP A 169 -13.94 -0.74 -15.19
CA TRP A 169 -15.10 -0.40 -14.38
C TRP A 169 -16.36 -0.09 -15.20
N GLN A 170 -16.19 0.24 -16.49
CA GLN A 170 -17.30 0.60 -17.38
C GLN A 170 -18.08 -0.62 -17.87
N ASP A 171 -17.38 -1.69 -18.23
CA ASP A 171 -17.99 -2.89 -18.81
C ASP A 171 -17.85 -4.17 -17.96
N GLY A 172 -17.07 -4.12 -16.89
CA GLY A 172 -16.84 -5.24 -15.97
C GLY A 172 -15.87 -6.31 -16.48
N THR A 173 -15.23 -6.09 -17.64
CA THR A 173 -14.24 -7.02 -18.19
C THR A 173 -13.03 -7.10 -17.27
N ARG A 174 -12.66 -8.33 -16.87
CA ARG A 174 -11.51 -8.58 -16.00
C ARG A 174 -10.26 -8.83 -16.80
N LEU A 175 -9.14 -8.34 -16.30
CA LEU A 175 -7.82 -8.65 -16.84
C LEU A 175 -7.39 -10.04 -16.38
N LEU A 176 -6.71 -10.77 -17.26
CA LEU A 176 -6.06 -12.02 -16.90
C LEU A 176 -4.75 -11.73 -16.16
N GLY A 177 -4.67 -12.16 -14.90
CA GLY A 177 -3.48 -12.02 -14.07
C GLY A 177 -2.52 -13.21 -14.17
N VAL A 178 -1.27 -12.97 -13.82
CA VAL A 178 -0.20 -13.96 -13.62
C VAL A 178 0.47 -13.72 -12.27
N ALA A 179 0.60 -14.74 -11.44
CA ALA A 179 1.31 -14.66 -10.16
C ALA A 179 2.79 -15.11 -10.31
N PRO A 180 3.68 -14.80 -9.34
CA PRO A 180 5.09 -15.19 -9.39
C PRO A 180 5.36 -16.69 -9.54
N ASN A 181 4.43 -17.52 -9.05
CA ASN A 181 4.51 -18.98 -9.19
C ASN A 181 4.05 -19.49 -10.58
N GLY A 182 3.74 -18.59 -11.51
CA GLY A 182 3.25 -18.89 -12.86
C GLY A 182 1.76 -19.22 -12.95
N SER A 183 1.02 -19.23 -11.82
CA SER A 183 -0.43 -19.40 -11.84
C SER A 183 -1.11 -18.24 -12.56
N ARG A 184 -2.25 -18.51 -13.21
CA ARG A 184 -2.98 -17.55 -14.02
C ARG A 184 -4.45 -17.53 -13.65
N GLY A 185 -5.07 -16.36 -13.69
CA GLY A 185 -6.50 -16.21 -13.43
C GLY A 185 -6.94 -14.75 -13.40
N GLU A 186 -8.24 -14.53 -13.55
CA GLU A 186 -8.85 -13.20 -13.39
C GLU A 186 -8.83 -12.73 -11.93
N ARG A 187 -8.67 -13.66 -10.99
CA ARG A 187 -8.49 -13.42 -9.56
C ARG A 187 -7.21 -14.13 -9.13
N LEU A 188 -6.32 -13.42 -8.45
CA LEU A 188 -5.07 -13.99 -7.91
C LEU A 188 -5.08 -13.96 -6.40
N LEU A 189 -4.53 -15.01 -5.78
CA LEU A 189 -4.43 -15.13 -4.32
C LEU A 189 -3.47 -14.07 -3.77
N LEU A 190 -3.92 -13.35 -2.75
CA LEU A 190 -3.09 -12.49 -1.91
C LEU A 190 -2.66 -13.24 -0.66
N ASP A 191 -3.62 -13.77 0.12
CA ASP A 191 -3.35 -14.49 1.36
C ASP A 191 -4.55 -15.37 1.76
N SER A 192 -4.42 -16.10 2.86
CA SER A 192 -5.50 -16.83 3.52
C SER A 192 -5.49 -16.52 5.02
N PHE A 193 -6.66 -16.48 5.64
CA PHE A 193 -6.79 -16.20 7.08
C PHE A 193 -7.87 -17.05 7.72
N MET A 194 -7.84 -17.11 9.06
CA MET A 194 -8.83 -17.82 9.86
C MET A 194 -9.51 -16.87 10.84
N VAL A 195 -10.84 -16.97 10.93
CA VAL A 195 -11.65 -16.33 11.97
C VAL A 195 -11.90 -17.36 13.08
N THR A 196 -11.50 -17.07 14.32
CA THR A 196 -11.55 -18.03 15.45
C THR A 196 -12.47 -17.64 16.61
N ARG A 197 -13.12 -16.49 16.52
CA ARG A 197 -13.86 -15.84 17.63
C ARG A 197 -14.96 -16.71 18.26
#